data_AF-A0A143HA59-F1
#
_entry.id   AF-A0A143HA59-F1
#
_cell.length_a   1.000
_cell.length_b   1.000
_cell.length_c   1.000
_cell.angle_alpha   90.00
_cell.angle_beta   90.00
_cell.angle_gamma   90.00
#
_symmetry.space_group_name_H-M   'P 1'
#
loop_
_entity.id
_entity.type
_entity.pdbx_description
1 polymer ?
#
loop_
_entity_poly.entity_id
_entity_poly.type
_entity_poly.pdbx_seq_one_letter_code
_entity_poly.pdbx_strand_id
1 'polypeptide(L)'
;MNRSLQLSYFFLIISIGFIGGIIAFKISAPEQTEWLISIIDPRLLFEGKPKMWQSLWPAFMPYLFLVLLATHQWFRHATRLVVVCKSAFFGFCSAYLIATQNAIWNYVFWWFPIQFLYTCLLLLFSIVLVPKPFYNSRRQGLHWNRLIAIGVLAAIIFGIELLIIHFMF
;
A
#
# COMPACT_ATOMS: atom_id res chain seq x y z
N MET A 1 2.77 11.10 24.32
CA MET A 1 3.36 9.95 23.59
C MET A 1 4.51 10.49 22.74
N ASN A 2 5.75 10.07 22.99
CA ASN A 2 6.92 10.56 22.24
C ASN A 2 6.76 10.25 20.74
N ARG A 3 7.08 11.21 19.87
CA ARG A 3 6.95 11.07 18.40
C ARG A 3 7.68 9.85 17.86
N SER A 4 8.81 9.48 18.47
CA SER A 4 9.57 8.26 18.18
C SER A 4 8.73 6.98 18.35
N LEU A 5 7.99 6.84 19.46
CA LEU A 5 7.17 5.65 19.73
C LEU A 5 6.01 5.48 18.73
N GLN A 6 5.46 6.60 18.22
CA GLN A 6 4.43 6.54 17.18
C GLN A 6 4.97 5.99 15.86
N LEU A 7 6.18 6.41 15.49
CA LEU A 7 6.83 5.99 14.26
C LEU A 7 7.16 4.49 14.30
N SER A 8 7.69 4.00 15.42
CA SER A 8 7.94 2.57 15.63
C SER A 8 6.67 1.75 15.53
N TYR A 9 5.56 2.20 16.15
CA TYR A 9 4.27 1.50 16.07
C TYR A 9 3.74 1.38 14.64
N PHE A 10 3.95 2.41 13.82
CA PHE A 10 3.55 2.42 12.42
C PHE A 10 4.36 1.45 11.55
N PHE A 11 5.68 1.40 11.74
CA PHE A 11 6.49 0.38 11.09
C PHE A 11 6.10 -1.02 11.54
N LEU A 12 5.72 -1.21 12.80
CA LEU A 12 5.26 -2.48 13.32
C LEU A 12 3.97 -2.95 12.62
N ILE A 13 3.01 -2.05 12.35
CA ILE A 13 1.80 -2.35 11.57
C ILE A 13 2.17 -2.83 10.16
N ILE A 14 3.06 -2.10 9.47
CA ILE A 14 3.49 -2.45 8.12
C ILE A 14 4.19 -3.81 8.14
N SER A 15 5.15 -4.02 9.03
CA SER A 15 5.92 -5.27 9.15
C SER A 15 5.03 -6.47 9.46
N ILE A 16 4.09 -6.36 10.41
CA ILE A 16 3.15 -7.45 10.72
C ILE A 16 2.29 -7.77 9.50
N GLY A 17 1.74 -6.75 8.83
CA GLY A 17 0.96 -6.96 7.61
C GLY A 17 1.79 -7.68 6.56
N PHE A 18 3.00 -7.20 6.29
CA PHE A 18 3.92 -7.77 5.31
C PHE A 18 4.26 -9.24 5.60
N ILE A 19 4.64 -9.56 6.84
CA ILE A 19 4.92 -10.92 7.27
C ILE A 19 3.66 -11.81 7.14
N GLY A 20 2.51 -11.31 7.55
CA GLY A 20 1.22 -12.00 7.37
C GLY A 20 0.93 -12.32 5.90
N GLY A 21 1.26 -11.39 5.00
CA GLY A 21 1.20 -11.59 3.56
C GLY A 21 2.10 -12.71 3.05
N ILE A 22 3.35 -12.74 3.51
CA ILE A 22 4.30 -13.81 3.16
C ILE A 22 3.78 -15.17 3.64
N ILE A 23 3.26 -15.23 4.87
CA ILE A 23 2.69 -16.46 5.43
C ILE A 23 1.47 -16.90 4.60
N ALA A 24 0.58 -15.98 4.25
CA ALA A 24 -0.59 -16.24 3.42
C ALA A 24 -0.19 -16.82 2.06
N PHE A 25 0.86 -16.29 1.43
CA PHE A 25 1.41 -16.86 0.19
C PHE A 25 1.89 -18.30 0.38
N LYS A 26 2.65 -18.58 1.45
CA LYS A 26 3.20 -19.92 1.70
C LYS A 26 2.15 -21.01 1.90
N ILE A 27 0.96 -20.64 2.39
CA ILE A 27 -0.15 -21.59 2.61
C ILE A 27 -1.14 -21.64 1.43
N SER A 28 -1.01 -20.73 0.47
CA SER A 28 -1.92 -20.64 -0.67
C SER A 28 -1.53 -21.62 -1.77
N ALA A 29 -2.52 -22.17 -2.47
CA ALA A 29 -2.26 -22.91 -3.70
C ALA A 29 -1.80 -21.96 -4.82
N PRO A 30 -1.05 -22.44 -5.83
CA PRO A 30 -0.62 -21.62 -6.97
C PRO A 30 -1.80 -20.96 -7.70
N GLU A 31 -2.88 -21.70 -7.95
CA GLU A 31 -4.09 -21.20 -8.62
C GLU A 31 -4.75 -20.04 -7.84
N GLN A 32 -4.82 -20.16 -6.51
CA GLN A 32 -5.36 -19.11 -5.64
C GLN A 32 -4.50 -17.86 -5.64
N THR A 33 -3.18 -18.05 -5.72
CA THR A 33 -2.19 -16.97 -5.77
C THR A 33 -2.34 -16.17 -7.05
N GLU A 34 -2.34 -16.84 -8.20
CA GLU A 34 -2.50 -16.18 -9.50
C GLU A 34 -3.87 -15.51 -9.61
N TRP A 35 -4.94 -16.15 -9.14
CA TRP A 35 -6.28 -15.57 -9.10
C TRP A 35 -6.29 -14.25 -8.30
N LEU A 36 -5.74 -14.25 -7.08
CA LEU A 36 -5.72 -13.06 -6.23
C LEU A 36 -4.90 -11.92 -6.86
N ILE A 37 -3.73 -12.25 -7.42
CA ILE A 37 -2.86 -11.28 -8.08
C ILE A 37 -3.55 -10.70 -9.32
N SER A 38 -4.24 -11.52 -10.12
CA SER A 38 -4.92 -11.08 -11.33
C SER A 38 -6.02 -10.04 -11.07
N ILE A 39 -6.65 -10.10 -9.90
CA ILE A 39 -7.71 -9.17 -9.49
C ILE A 39 -7.12 -7.87 -8.95
N ILE A 40 -6.07 -7.95 -8.12
CA ILE A 40 -5.59 -6.79 -7.37
C ILE A 40 -4.48 -6.04 -8.13
N ASP A 41 -3.46 -6.75 -8.62
CA ASP A 41 -2.35 -6.16 -9.35
C ASP A 41 -1.85 -7.13 -10.45
N PRO A 42 -2.56 -7.17 -11.60
CA PRO A 42 -2.24 -8.13 -12.67
C PRO A 42 -0.89 -7.86 -13.34
N ARG A 43 -0.26 -6.71 -13.09
CA ARG A 43 1.04 -6.34 -13.67
C ARG A 43 2.16 -7.31 -13.27
N LEU A 44 1.98 -8.03 -12.17
CA LEU A 44 2.90 -9.04 -11.67
C LEU A 44 2.87 -10.34 -12.49
N LEU A 45 1.79 -10.59 -13.24
CA LEU A 45 1.60 -11.80 -14.03
C LEU A 45 1.96 -11.60 -15.51
N PHE A 46 2.03 -10.36 -15.99
CA PHE A 46 2.31 -10.06 -17.39
C PHE A 46 3.82 -9.95 -17.64
N GLU A 47 4.30 -10.65 -18.66
CA GLU A 47 5.69 -10.56 -19.13
C GLU A 47 5.96 -9.31 -20.01
N GLY A 48 4.95 -8.46 -20.23
CA GLY A 48 5.05 -7.29 -21.10
C GLY A 48 4.78 -5.97 -20.40
N LYS A 49 5.02 -4.85 -21.11
CA LYS A 49 4.83 -3.50 -20.60
C LYS A 49 3.37 -3.28 -20.14
N PRO A 50 3.12 -3.03 -18.84
CA PRO A 50 1.77 -2.87 -18.34
C PRO A 50 1.13 -1.59 -18.87
N LYS A 51 -0.19 -1.63 -19.11
CA LYS A 51 -0.95 -0.44 -19.52
C LYS A 51 -1.01 0.57 -18.38
N MET A 52 -1.10 1.86 -18.69
CA MET A 52 -1.16 2.93 -17.69
C MET A 52 -2.29 2.71 -16.65
N TRP A 53 -3.47 2.26 -17.10
CA TRP A 53 -4.60 1.97 -16.21
C TRP A 53 -4.31 0.85 -15.20
N GLN A 54 -3.57 -0.18 -15.61
CA GLN A 54 -3.18 -1.28 -14.72
C GLN A 54 -2.21 -0.81 -13.63
N SER A 55 -1.48 0.28 -13.85
CA SER A 55 -0.62 0.89 -12.83
C SER A 55 -1.38 1.87 -11.94
N LEU A 56 -2.33 2.62 -12.50
CA LEU A 56 -3.12 3.58 -11.75
C LEU A 56 -4.03 2.90 -10.72
N TRP A 57 -4.63 1.76 -11.10
CA TRP A 57 -5.57 1.03 -10.27
C TRP A 57 -5.03 0.63 -8.87
N PRO A 58 -3.95 -0.17 -8.75
CA PRO A 58 -3.41 -0.59 -7.46
C PRO A 58 -2.81 0.57 -6.65
N ALA A 59 -2.38 1.65 -7.30
CA ALA A 59 -1.87 2.85 -6.63
C ALA A 59 -3.00 3.68 -6.02
N PHE A 60 -4.12 3.88 -6.72
CA PHE A 60 -5.19 4.80 -6.31
C PHE A 60 -6.28 4.14 -5.47
N MET A 61 -6.64 2.88 -5.76
CA MET A 61 -7.73 2.17 -5.06
C MET A 61 -7.62 2.18 -3.53
N PRO A 62 -6.45 1.92 -2.92
CA PRO A 62 -6.33 1.92 -1.46
C PRO A 62 -6.70 3.28 -0.84
N TYR A 63 -6.36 4.39 -1.50
CA TYR A 63 -6.72 5.73 -1.04
C TYR A 63 -8.22 5.98 -1.15
N LEU A 64 -8.83 5.58 -2.27
CA LEU A 64 -10.27 5.67 -2.48
C LEU A 64 -11.04 4.94 -1.37
N PHE A 65 -10.69 3.68 -1.10
CA PHE A 65 -11.29 2.90 -0.02
C PHE A 65 -11.11 3.60 1.33
N LEU A 66 -9.92 4.15 1.60
CA LEU A 66 -9.66 4.84 2.85
C LEU A 66 -10.55 6.10 3.02
N VAL A 67 -10.75 6.88 1.96
CA VAL A 67 -11.66 8.04 1.97
C VAL A 67 -13.10 7.62 2.22
N LEU A 68 -13.57 6.57 1.54
CA LEU A 68 -14.92 6.04 1.74
C LEU A 68 -15.14 5.57 3.18
N LEU A 69 -14.21 4.79 3.74
CA LEU A 69 -14.30 4.34 5.14
C LEU A 69 -14.21 5.50 6.14
N ALA A 70 -13.40 6.52 5.85
CA ALA A 70 -13.24 7.67 6.75
C ALA A 70 -14.47 8.58 6.80
N THR A 71 -15.32 8.54 5.77
CA THR A 71 -16.57 9.32 5.73
C THR A 71 -17.58 8.81 6.76
N HIS A 72 -17.55 7.52 7.08
CA HIS A 72 -18.44 6.91 8.07
C HIS A 72 -17.79 6.86 9.47
N GLN A 73 -18.47 7.42 10.48
CA GLN A 73 -17.94 7.51 11.85
C GLN A 73 -17.60 6.15 12.48
N TRP A 74 -18.38 5.10 12.18
CA TRP A 74 -18.15 3.74 12.70
C TRP A 74 -16.93 3.05 12.07
N PHE A 75 -16.64 3.32 10.79
CA PHE A 75 -15.55 2.67 10.05
C PHE A 75 -14.19 3.36 10.22
N ARG A 76 -14.11 4.42 11.04
CA ARG A 76 -12.84 5.12 11.32
C ARG A 76 -11.74 4.20 11.83
N HIS A 77 -12.07 3.21 12.65
CA HIS A 77 -11.10 2.22 13.12
C HIS A 77 -10.69 1.23 12.02
N ALA A 78 -11.60 0.93 11.10
CA ALA A 78 -11.35 0.05 9.96
C ALA A 78 -10.43 0.68 8.89
N THR A 79 -10.22 2.00 8.88
CA THR A 79 -9.25 2.64 7.98
C THR A 79 -7.82 2.11 8.14
N ARG A 80 -7.45 1.67 9.35
CA ARG A 80 -6.14 1.04 9.61
C ARG A 80 -6.07 -0.39 9.06
N LEU A 81 -7.20 -1.09 8.99
CA LEU A 81 -7.26 -2.41 8.35
C LEU A 81 -6.90 -2.31 6.88
N VAL A 82 -7.30 -1.24 6.17
CA VAL A 82 -6.92 -1.02 4.77
C VAL A 82 -5.40 -0.99 4.61
N VAL A 83 -4.68 -0.31 5.52
CA VAL A 83 -3.21 -0.26 5.51
C VAL A 83 -2.61 -1.64 5.77
N VAL A 84 -3.16 -2.38 6.75
CA VAL A 84 -2.72 -3.75 7.05
C VAL A 84 -2.93 -4.68 5.86
N CYS A 85 -4.12 -4.65 5.25
CA CYS A 85 -4.45 -5.43 4.06
C CYS A 85 -3.54 -5.07 2.88
N LYS A 86 -3.27 -3.78 2.65
CA LYS A 86 -2.35 -3.35 1.61
C LYS A 86 -0.93 -3.85 1.87
N SER A 87 -0.47 -3.80 3.12
CA SER A 87 0.84 -4.32 3.53
C SER A 87 0.92 -5.85 3.39
N ALA A 88 -0.16 -6.55 3.73
CA ALA A 88 -0.26 -8.00 3.52
C ALA A 88 -0.22 -8.37 2.05
N PHE A 89 -0.97 -7.68 1.20
CA PHE A 89 -0.88 -7.90 -0.24
C PHE A 89 0.52 -7.57 -0.80
N PHE A 90 1.17 -6.53 -0.28
CA PHE A 90 2.56 -6.21 -0.61
C PHE A 90 3.51 -7.36 -0.24
N GLY A 91 3.40 -7.93 0.96
CA GLY A 91 4.20 -9.09 1.39
C GLY A 91 3.89 -10.35 0.58
N PHE A 92 2.62 -10.59 0.27
CA PHE A 92 2.16 -11.72 -0.55
C PHE A 92 2.81 -11.70 -1.93
N CYS A 93 2.73 -10.57 -2.63
CA CYS A 93 3.32 -10.40 -3.96
C CYS A 93 4.85 -10.39 -3.94
N SER A 94 5.45 -9.90 -2.86
CA SER A 94 6.90 -9.98 -2.66
C SER A 94 7.37 -11.43 -2.60
N ALA A 95 6.66 -12.27 -1.84
CA ALA A 95 6.97 -13.70 -1.77
C ALA A 95 6.77 -14.41 -3.11
N TYR A 96 5.71 -14.05 -3.85
CA TYR A 96 5.48 -14.53 -5.21
C TYR A 96 6.65 -14.20 -6.16
N LEU A 97 7.05 -12.93 -6.25
CA LEU A 97 8.14 -12.51 -7.13
C LEU A 97 9.49 -13.14 -6.76
N ILE A 98 9.75 -13.36 -5.47
CA ILE A 98 10.98 -14.03 -5.02
C ILE A 98 10.95 -15.52 -5.37
N ALA A 99 9.78 -16.16 -5.29
CA ALA A 99 9.62 -17.57 -5.67
C ALA A 99 9.78 -17.79 -7.18
N THR A 100 9.38 -16.82 -8.00
CA THR A 100 9.52 -16.85 -9.46
C THR A 100 10.95 -16.46 -9.85
N GLN A 101 11.80 -17.43 -10.20
CA GLN A 101 13.26 -17.24 -10.39
C GLN A 101 13.67 -16.12 -11.37
N ASN A 102 12.81 -15.75 -12.33
CA ASN A 102 13.09 -14.68 -13.31
C ASN A 102 12.68 -13.27 -12.87
N ALA A 103 12.06 -13.12 -11.70
CA ALA A 103 11.42 -11.86 -11.29
C ALA A 103 12.14 -11.13 -10.14
N ILE A 104 13.33 -11.59 -9.72
CA ILE A 104 14.04 -10.99 -8.58
C ILE A 104 14.46 -9.53 -8.83
N TRP A 105 14.85 -9.20 -10.07
CA TRP A 105 15.19 -7.83 -10.43
C TRP A 105 13.96 -6.91 -10.42
N ASN A 106 12.82 -7.42 -10.91
CA ASN A 106 11.52 -6.75 -10.82
C ASN A 106 11.13 -6.51 -9.36
N TYR A 107 11.42 -7.46 -8.48
CA TYR A 107 11.21 -7.30 -7.04
C TYR A 107 12.07 -6.19 -6.43
N VAL A 108 13.39 -6.23 -6.64
CA VAL A 108 14.35 -5.34 -5.95
C VAL A 108 14.22 -3.89 -6.41
N PHE A 109 14.13 -3.65 -7.72
CA PHE A 109 14.19 -2.30 -8.28
C PHE A 109 12.84 -1.62 -8.42
N TRP A 110 11.79 -2.39 -8.66
CA TRP A 110 10.45 -1.84 -8.91
C TRP A 110 9.49 -2.13 -7.76
N TRP A 111 9.18 -3.41 -7.50
CA TRP A 111 8.09 -3.77 -6.60
C TRP A 111 8.34 -3.33 -5.16
N PHE A 112 9.44 -3.79 -4.54
CA PHE A 112 9.69 -3.56 -3.13
C PHE A 112 9.78 -2.06 -2.75
N PRO A 113 10.66 -1.25 -3.37
CA PRO A 113 10.83 0.13 -2.95
C PRO A 113 9.57 0.97 -3.19
N ILE A 114 8.90 0.78 -4.33
CA ILE A 114 7.70 1.56 -4.67
C ILE A 114 6.52 1.17 -3.79
N GLN A 115 6.25 -0.13 -3.61
CA GLN A 115 5.13 -0.57 -2.78
C GLN A 115 5.34 -0.23 -1.30
N PHE A 116 6.58 -0.24 -0.82
CA PHE A 116 6.90 0.22 0.52
C PHE A 116 6.59 1.71 0.70
N LEU A 117 7.02 2.56 -0.25
CA LEU A 117 6.72 4.00 -0.22
C LEU A 117 5.22 4.29 -0.28
N TYR A 118 4.47 3.58 -1.14
CA TYR A 118 3.01 3.70 -1.17
C TYR A 118 2.35 3.29 0.14
N THR A 119 2.82 2.21 0.76
CA THR A 119 2.25 1.75 2.03
C THR A 119 2.52 2.75 3.16
N CYS A 120 3.73 3.34 3.18
CA CYS A 120 4.07 4.44 4.09
C CYS A 120 3.19 5.68 3.87
N LEU A 121 2.99 6.10 2.62
CA LEU A 121 2.10 7.24 2.31
C LEU A 121 0.65 6.95 2.66
N LEU A 122 0.13 5.74 2.39
CA LEU A 122 -1.23 5.35 2.72
C LEU A 122 -1.46 5.40 4.24
N LEU A 123 -0.46 4.99 5.02
CA LEU A 123 -0.50 5.10 6.48
C LEU A 123 -0.50 6.56 6.95
N LEU A 124 0.36 7.40 6.38
CA LEU A 124 0.37 8.84 6.67
C LEU A 124 -0.97 9.49 6.30
N PHE A 125 -1.55 9.10 5.16
CA PHE A 125 -2.86 9.55 4.71
C PHE A 125 -3.94 9.14 5.71
N SER A 126 -3.94 7.89 6.17
CA SER A 126 -4.86 7.41 7.21
C SER A 126 -4.80 8.24 8.49
N ILE A 127 -3.60 8.58 8.94
CA ILE A 127 -3.38 9.37 10.17
C ILE A 127 -3.89 10.80 10.02
N VAL A 128 -3.65 11.43 8.86
CA VAL A 128 -4.11 12.80 8.61
C VAL A 128 -5.63 12.86 8.42
N LEU A 129 -6.21 11.84 7.80
CA LEU A 129 -7.63 11.78 7.49
C LEU A 129 -8.49 11.43 8.72
N VAL A 130 -8.02 10.56 9.61
CA VAL A 130 -8.72 10.16 10.83
C VAL A 130 -7.89 10.53 12.07
N PRO A 131 -8.10 11.73 12.64
CA PRO A 131 -7.43 12.12 13.88
C PRO A 131 -7.87 11.22 15.06
N LYS A 132 -6.98 11.11 16.07
CA LYS A 132 -6.95 10.08 17.13
C LYS A 132 -8.33 9.75 17.76
N PRO A 133 -8.60 8.46 18.04
CA PRO A 133 -9.86 8.03 18.65
C PRO A 133 -9.94 8.22 20.18
N PHE A 134 -8.84 8.52 20.86
CA PHE A 134 -8.82 8.60 22.33
C PHE A 134 -8.54 10.03 22.81
N TYR A 135 -9.46 10.51 23.66
CA TYR A 135 -9.53 11.77 24.37
C TYR A 135 -10.03 12.99 23.58
N ASN A 136 -11.33 13.24 23.79
CA ASN A 136 -11.93 14.51 24.17
C ASN A 136 -11.50 15.77 23.38
N SER A 137 -12.49 16.30 22.65
CA SER A 137 -12.62 17.71 22.30
C SER A 137 -11.45 18.39 21.60
N ARG A 138 -11.42 18.28 20.27
CA ARG A 138 -11.39 19.45 19.39
C ARG A 138 -11.70 19.01 17.98
N ARG A 139 -12.66 19.70 17.35
CA ARG A 139 -12.83 19.76 15.90
C ARG A 139 -11.57 20.40 15.30
N GLN A 140 -10.42 19.73 15.34
CA GLN A 140 -9.29 20.11 14.49
C GLN A 140 -9.70 19.72 13.08
N GLY A 141 -10.02 20.73 12.28
CA GLY A 141 -10.40 20.55 10.88
C GLY A 141 -9.33 19.80 10.10
N LEU A 142 -9.72 19.24 8.97
CA LEU A 142 -8.81 18.60 8.03
C LEU A 142 -7.63 19.53 7.73
N HIS A 143 -6.41 19.05 7.94
CA HIS A 143 -5.21 19.79 7.55
C HIS A 143 -4.99 19.63 6.03
N TRP A 144 -5.74 20.38 5.22
CA TRP A 144 -5.71 20.32 3.75
C TRP A 144 -4.29 20.40 3.17
N ASN A 145 -3.43 21.26 3.72
CA ASN A 145 -2.03 21.37 3.27
C ASN A 145 -1.26 20.04 3.39
N ARG A 146 -1.55 19.23 4.41
CA ARG A 146 -0.91 17.90 4.59
C ARG A 146 -1.47 16.87 3.63
N LEU A 147 -2.78 16.91 3.34
CA LEU A 147 -3.39 16.03 2.35
C LEU A 147 -2.88 16.33 0.93
N ILE A 148 -2.77 17.61 0.58
CA ILE A 148 -2.18 18.05 -0.69
C ILE A 148 -0.73 17.59 -0.77
N ALA A 149 0.08 17.77 0.28
CA ALA A 149 1.46 17.31 0.30
C ALA A 149 1.57 15.78 0.11
N ILE A 150 0.72 14.99 0.75
CA ILE A 150 0.67 13.53 0.56
C ILE A 150 0.26 13.18 -0.88
N GLY A 151 -0.72 13.88 -1.44
CA GLY A 151 -1.15 13.69 -2.82
C GLY A 151 -0.04 14.00 -3.84
N VAL A 152 0.71 15.09 -3.64
CA VAL A 152 1.86 15.44 -4.47
C VAL A 152 2.97 14.38 -4.36
N LEU A 153 3.29 13.93 -3.15
CA LEU A 153 4.26 12.84 -2.95
C LEU A 153 3.81 11.54 -3.62
N ALA A 154 2.53 11.19 -3.54
CA ALA A 154 1.98 10.02 -4.22
C ALA A 154 2.09 10.14 -5.75
N ALA A 155 1.81 11.33 -6.30
CA ALA A 155 1.98 11.59 -7.74
C ALA A 155 3.45 11.50 -8.18
N ILE A 156 4.40 11.98 -7.36
CA ILE A 156 5.83 11.84 -7.62
C ILE A 156 6.24 10.37 -7.64
N ILE A 157 5.84 9.58 -6.64
CA ILE A 157 6.15 8.13 -6.59
C ILE A 157 5.53 7.42 -7.79
N PHE A 158 4.31 7.77 -8.19
CA PHE A 158 3.68 7.21 -9.39
C PHE A 158 4.43 7.57 -10.66
N GLY A 159 4.90 8.81 -10.80
CA GLY A 159 5.78 9.20 -11.91
C GLY A 159 7.09 8.40 -11.94
N ILE A 160 7.72 8.22 -10.78
CA ILE A 160 8.93 7.40 -10.63
C ILE A 160 8.65 5.94 -10.99
N GLU A 161 7.53 5.37 -10.53
CA GLU A 161 7.11 4.02 -10.87
C GLU A 161 6.94 3.84 -12.37
N LEU A 162 6.26 4.78 -13.05
CA LEU A 162 6.09 4.74 -14.50
C LEU A 162 7.42 4.82 -15.25
N LEU A 163 8.37 5.63 -14.77
CA LEU A 163 9.72 5.70 -15.34
C LEU A 163 10.46 4.37 -15.16
N ILE A 164 10.45 3.79 -13.95
CA ILE A 164 11.10 2.50 -13.67
C ILE A 164 10.51 1.42 -14.57
N ILE A 165 9.18 1.32 -14.64
CA ILE A 165 8.49 0.37 -15.53
C ILE A 165 8.89 0.61 -16.99
N HIS A 166 9.00 1.88 -17.43
CA HIS A 166 9.38 2.19 -18.80
C HIS A 166 10.78 1.69 -19.18
N PHE A 167 11.73 1.69 -18.25
CA PHE A 167 13.10 1.22 -18.48
C PHE A 167 13.28 -0.29 -18.23
N MET A 168 12.42 -0.90 -17.40
CA MET A 168 12.50 -2.33 -17.07
C MET A 168 11.72 -3.24 -18.04
N PHE A 169 10.70 -2.70 -18.73
CA PHE A 169 9.84 -3.40 -19.70
C PHE A 169 9.71 -2.63 -21.02
#